data_AF-A0A927S0S9-F1
#
_entry.id   AF-A0A927S0S9-F1
#
_cell.length_a   1.000
_cell.length_b   1.000
_cell.length_c   1.000
_cell.angle_alpha   90.00
_cell.angle_beta   90.00
_cell.angle_gamma   90.00
#
_symmetry.space_group_name_H-M   'P 1'
#
loop_
_entity.id
_entity.type
_entity.pdbx_description
1 polymer ?
#
loop_
_entity_poly.entity_id
_entity_poly.type
_entity_poly.pdbx_seq_one_letter_code
_entity_poly.pdbx_strand_id
1 'polypeptide(L)'
;MDLTVLARTNVKDLVIDYIDVISQDGKVLSLNWDWSSVTRVVGGFMAEYEGVCFGKESAEGKMKELEGMKIYHAGLYSEKEKKLDITIDAMSFSEGDETLDFTSVYSTDDDNEFSKFIIEVERFLKDNLQPCDYERLDAYSLDGFADDIIMKNINCR
;
A
#
# COMPACT_ATOMS: atom_id res chain seq x y z
N MET A 1 -16.61 -3.90 -1.69
CA MET A 1 -15.85 -2.71 -2.09
C MET A 1 -15.01 -3.10 -3.26
N ASP A 2 -15.09 -2.29 -4.30
CA ASP A 2 -14.27 -2.44 -5.49
C ASP A 2 -13.35 -1.24 -5.64
N LEU A 3 -12.18 -1.45 -6.24
CA LEU A 3 -11.18 -0.42 -6.48
C LEU A 3 -10.78 -0.41 -7.95
N THR A 4 -10.91 0.75 -8.58
CA THR A 4 -10.34 1.02 -9.91
C THR A 4 -9.08 1.87 -9.77
N VAL A 5 -8.00 1.45 -10.43
CA VAL A 5 -6.72 2.16 -10.48
C VAL A 5 -6.38 2.54 -11.91
N LEU A 6 -6.05 3.80 -12.14
CA LEU A 6 -5.41 4.26 -13.37
C LEU A 6 -3.94 4.55 -13.09
N ALA A 7 -3.05 3.84 -13.79
CA ALA A 7 -1.62 3.95 -13.57
C ALA A 7 -0.84 4.11 -14.88
N ARG A 8 0.27 4.85 -14.81
CA ARG A 8 1.29 4.96 -15.84
C ARG A 8 2.55 4.20 -15.44
N THR A 9 3.16 3.55 -16.41
CA THR A 9 4.41 2.80 -16.23
C THR A 9 5.04 2.50 -17.60
N ASN A 10 6.37 2.33 -17.62
CA ASN A 10 7.08 1.81 -18.78
C ASN A 10 7.20 0.28 -18.79
N VAL A 11 6.84 -0.39 -17.69
CA VAL A 11 6.90 -1.84 -17.53
C VAL A 11 5.61 -2.49 -18.05
N LYS A 12 5.72 -3.22 -19.17
CA LYS A 12 4.55 -3.69 -19.95
C LYS A 12 3.69 -4.74 -19.24
N ASP A 13 4.31 -5.56 -18.40
CA ASP A 13 3.67 -6.65 -17.67
C ASP A 13 3.51 -6.32 -16.19
N LEU A 14 3.70 -5.07 -15.77
CA LEU A 14 3.57 -4.66 -14.38
C LEU A 14 2.18 -4.97 -13.85
N VAL A 15 2.13 -5.53 -12.66
CA VAL A 15 0.91 -5.65 -11.86
C VAL A 15 1.17 -5.09 -10.46
N ILE A 16 0.12 -4.62 -9.83
CA ILE A 16 0.14 -4.26 -8.41
C ILE A 16 -0.33 -5.51 -7.67
N ASP A 17 0.37 -5.89 -6.60
CA ASP A 17 0.02 -7.02 -5.74
C ASP A 17 -0.76 -6.57 -4.50
N TYR A 18 -0.40 -5.41 -3.96
CA TYR A 18 -1.06 -4.76 -2.84
C TYR A 18 -0.73 -3.27 -2.81
N ILE A 19 -1.53 -2.49 -2.10
CA ILE A 19 -1.28 -1.05 -1.89
C ILE A 19 -1.35 -0.79 -0.40
N ASP A 20 -0.29 -0.25 0.18
CA ASP A 20 -0.34 0.17 1.57
C ASP A 20 -0.55 1.68 1.67
N VAL A 21 -1.53 2.04 2.50
CA VAL A 21 -1.96 3.41 2.71
C VAL A 21 -1.84 3.78 4.19
N ILE A 22 -1.71 5.08 4.43
CA ILE A 22 -1.87 5.67 5.75
C ILE A 22 -3.17 6.45 5.74
N SER A 23 -4.10 6.07 6.60
CA SER A 23 -5.38 6.77 6.81
C SER A 23 -5.15 8.12 7.47
N GLN A 24 -6.18 8.97 7.49
CA GLN A 24 -6.08 10.32 8.06
C GLN A 24 -5.74 10.34 9.56
N ASP A 25 -6.08 9.29 10.31
CA ASP A 25 -5.72 9.11 11.72
C ASP A 25 -4.33 8.49 11.93
N GLY A 26 -3.59 8.21 10.86
CA GLY A 26 -2.22 7.70 10.91
C GLY A 26 -2.11 6.18 10.99
N LYS A 27 -3.23 5.44 10.88
CA LYS A 27 -3.20 3.98 10.83
C LYS A 27 -2.69 3.51 9.46
N VAL A 28 -1.88 2.46 9.47
CA VAL A 28 -1.42 1.79 8.26
C VAL A 28 -2.45 0.73 7.87
N LEU A 29 -2.97 0.83 6.64
CA LEU A 29 -3.91 -0.14 6.07
C LEU A 29 -3.27 -0.77 4.83
N SER A 30 -3.20 -2.09 4.81
CA SER A 30 -2.76 -2.84 3.64
C SER A 30 -3.95 -3.28 2.81
N LEU A 31 -4.07 -2.73 1.60
CA LEU A 31 -5.14 -3.03 0.66
C LEU A 31 -4.73 -4.21 -0.22
N ASN A 32 -5.53 -5.28 -0.16
CA ASN A 32 -5.49 -6.40 -1.09
C ASN A 32 -6.91 -6.75 -1.55
N TRP A 33 -7.05 -7.74 -2.42
CA TRP A 33 -8.32 -8.05 -3.11
C TRP A 33 -8.39 -9.53 -3.46
N ASP A 34 -9.63 -10.03 -3.61
CA ASP A 34 -9.90 -11.42 -3.99
C ASP A 34 -9.70 -11.64 -5.49
N TRP A 35 -10.03 -10.63 -6.31
CA TRP A 35 -9.93 -10.71 -7.76
C TRP A 35 -9.33 -9.45 -8.36
N SER A 36 -8.63 -9.62 -9.48
CA SER A 36 -8.04 -8.53 -10.24
C SER A 36 -8.17 -8.74 -11.74
N SER A 37 -8.33 -7.63 -12.47
CA SER A 37 -8.22 -7.56 -13.91
C SER A 37 -7.41 -6.34 -14.31
N VAL A 38 -6.63 -6.50 -15.38
CA VAL A 38 -5.75 -5.44 -15.88
C VAL A 38 -5.99 -5.25 -17.37
N THR A 39 -6.43 -4.06 -17.73
CA THR A 39 -6.55 -3.59 -19.11
C THR A 39 -5.35 -2.71 -19.45
N ARG A 40 -4.54 -3.13 -20.43
CA ARG A 40 -3.39 -2.35 -20.89
C ARG A 40 -3.86 -1.18 -21.76
N VAL A 41 -3.33 0.01 -21.49
CA VAL A 41 -3.60 1.23 -22.26
C VAL A 41 -2.29 1.88 -22.70
N VAL A 42 -2.38 2.90 -23.55
CA VAL A 42 -1.18 3.61 -24.01
C VAL A 42 -0.49 4.28 -22.82
N GLY A 43 0.75 3.89 -22.54
CA GLY A 43 1.57 4.48 -21.47
C GLY A 43 1.29 3.94 -20.07
N GLY A 44 0.47 2.89 -19.92
CA GLY A 44 0.13 2.35 -18.60
C GLY A 44 -0.95 1.27 -18.62
N PHE A 45 -1.76 1.23 -17.57
CA PHE A 45 -2.87 0.30 -17.43
C PHE A 45 -4.00 0.89 -16.57
N MET A 46 -5.18 0.32 -16.78
CA MET A 46 -6.31 0.43 -15.85
C MET A 46 -6.47 -0.93 -15.17
N ALA A 47 -6.54 -0.95 -13.85
CA ALA A 47 -6.78 -2.16 -13.08
C ALA A 47 -8.08 -2.05 -12.30
N GLU A 48 -8.79 -3.15 -12.22
CA GLU A 48 -10.02 -3.33 -11.48
C GLU A 48 -9.78 -4.42 -10.45
N TYR A 49 -10.11 -4.12 -9.18
CA TYR A 49 -9.89 -4.98 -8.04
C TYR A 49 -11.22 -5.16 -7.31
N GLU A 50 -11.66 -6.40 -7.16
CA GLU A 50 -12.93 -6.73 -6.51
C GLU A 50 -12.69 -7.41 -5.16
N GLY A 51 -13.58 -7.14 -4.20
CA GLY A 51 -13.47 -7.72 -2.86
C GLY A 51 -12.30 -7.14 -2.07
N VAL A 52 -12.13 -5.82 -2.09
CA VAL A 52 -11.05 -5.14 -1.36
C VAL A 52 -11.11 -5.50 0.14
N CYS A 53 -9.94 -5.77 0.71
CA CYS A 53 -9.73 -6.12 2.09
C CYS A 53 -8.64 -5.24 2.73
N PHE A 54 -8.78 -4.97 4.02
CA PHE A 54 -7.74 -4.40 4.87
C PHE A 54 -7.03 -5.55 5.59
N GLY A 55 -5.88 -5.97 5.08
CA GLY A 55 -5.20 -7.18 5.55
C GLY A 55 -6.04 -8.43 5.28
N LYS A 56 -6.58 -9.07 6.32
CA LYS A 56 -7.42 -10.28 6.18
C LYS A 56 -8.91 -10.01 6.31
N GLU A 57 -9.30 -8.78 6.59
CA GLU A 57 -10.69 -8.41 6.81
C GLU A 57 -11.25 -7.72 5.58
N SER A 58 -12.49 -8.06 5.22
CA SER A 58 -13.21 -7.33 4.18
C SER A 58 -13.28 -5.84 4.51
N ALA A 59 -13.06 -5.01 3.48
CA ALA A 59 -13.22 -3.56 3.56
C ALA A 59 -14.67 -3.11 3.36
N GLU A 60 -15.61 -4.04 3.12
CA GLU A 60 -17.03 -3.73 2.90
C GLU A 60 -17.60 -2.87 4.04
N GLY A 61 -18.18 -1.71 3.68
CA GLY A 61 -18.78 -0.75 4.61
C GLY A 61 -17.75 0.09 5.38
N LYS A 62 -16.46 0.00 5.04
CA LYS A 62 -15.35 0.73 5.69
C LYS A 62 -14.77 1.84 4.82
N MET A 63 -15.44 2.27 3.74
CA MET A 63 -14.93 3.31 2.83
C MET A 63 -14.49 4.60 3.55
N LYS A 64 -15.18 4.98 4.63
CA LYS A 64 -14.83 6.15 5.45
C LYS A 64 -13.45 6.09 6.10
N GLU A 65 -12.90 4.89 6.36
CA GLU A 65 -11.55 4.74 6.90
C GLU A 65 -10.46 5.15 5.90
N LEU A 66 -10.81 5.22 4.60
CA LEU A 66 -9.91 5.63 3.52
C LEU A 66 -9.96 7.14 3.24
N GLU A 67 -10.90 7.89 3.84
CA GLU A 67 -10.98 9.33 3.64
C GLU A 67 -9.64 10.01 3.99
N GLY A 68 -9.11 10.81 3.06
CA GLY A 68 -7.84 11.52 3.25
C GLY A 68 -6.60 10.62 3.29
N MET A 69 -6.71 9.35 2.90
CA MET A 69 -5.57 8.43 2.89
C MET A 69 -4.46 8.87 1.93
N LYS A 70 -3.25 8.38 2.20
CA LYS A 70 -2.09 8.53 1.30
C LYS A 70 -1.44 7.18 1.08
N ILE A 71 -1.13 6.84 -0.16
CA ILE A 71 -0.30 5.69 -0.47
C ILE A 71 1.13 5.99 -0.01
N TYR A 72 1.71 5.09 0.78
CA TYR A 72 3.13 5.17 1.11
C TYR A 72 3.95 4.11 0.41
N HIS A 73 3.32 2.97 0.08
CA HIS A 73 3.96 1.87 -0.63
C HIS A 73 2.98 1.14 -1.54
N ALA A 74 3.48 0.64 -2.67
CA ALA A 74 2.76 -0.28 -3.53
C ALA A 74 3.65 -1.48 -3.82
N GLY A 75 3.14 -2.68 -3.56
CA GLY A 75 3.79 -3.92 -3.94
C GLY A 75 3.65 -4.12 -5.45
N LEU A 76 4.77 -4.17 -6.17
CA LEU A 76 4.79 -4.28 -7.62
C LEU A 76 5.45 -5.57 -8.06
N TYR A 77 4.88 -6.20 -9.09
CA TYR A 77 5.41 -7.42 -9.69
C TYR A 77 5.51 -7.31 -11.22
N SER A 78 6.57 -7.91 -11.77
CA SER A 78 6.77 -8.14 -13.21
C SER A 78 7.52 -9.46 -13.38
N GLU A 79 7.15 -10.24 -14.38
CA GLU A 79 7.88 -11.47 -14.72
C GLU A 79 9.20 -11.17 -15.45
N LYS A 80 9.31 -9.99 -16.06
CA LYS A 80 10.38 -9.66 -17.02
C LYS A 80 11.37 -8.65 -16.49
N GLU A 81 10.88 -7.64 -15.79
CA GLU A 81 11.68 -6.50 -15.36
C GLU A 81 12.03 -6.60 -13.88
N LYS A 82 13.25 -6.18 -13.53
CA LYS A 82 13.70 -6.14 -12.12
C LYS A 82 13.55 -4.77 -11.48
N LYS A 83 13.65 -3.71 -12.30
CA LYS A 83 13.45 -2.33 -11.85
C LYS A 83 12.05 -1.94 -12.29
N LEU A 84 11.21 -1.62 -11.30
CA LEU A 84 9.81 -1.31 -11.52
C LEU A 84 9.56 0.16 -11.17
N ASP A 85 8.85 0.84 -12.06
CA ASP A 85 8.40 2.22 -11.90
C ASP A 85 6.90 2.32 -12.18
N ILE A 86 6.19 3.09 -11.36
CA ILE A 86 4.75 3.34 -11.54
C ILE A 86 4.39 4.74 -11.03
N THR A 87 3.44 5.37 -11.71
CA THR A 87 2.66 6.49 -11.19
C THR A 87 1.20 6.09 -11.15
N ILE A 88 0.55 6.18 -9.99
CA ILE A 88 -0.89 5.99 -9.84
C ILE A 88 -1.54 7.37 -9.97
N ASP A 89 -2.14 7.62 -11.14
CA ASP A 89 -2.77 8.89 -11.46
C ASP A 89 -4.14 9.04 -10.80
N ALA A 90 -4.88 7.94 -10.64
CA ALA A 90 -6.18 7.95 -9.98
C ALA A 90 -6.48 6.61 -9.29
N MET A 91 -7.24 6.71 -8.20
CA MET A 91 -7.89 5.58 -7.52
C MET A 91 -9.35 5.94 -7.29
N SER A 92 -10.25 5.00 -7.52
CA SER A 92 -11.68 5.17 -7.23
C SER A 92 -12.17 3.93 -6.49
N PHE A 93 -12.67 4.12 -5.27
CA PHE A 93 -13.33 3.08 -4.50
C PHE A 93 -14.84 3.19 -4.71
N SER A 94 -15.53 2.07 -4.81
CA SER A 94 -16.99 2.03 -4.96
C SER A 94 -17.65 0.97 -4.07
N GLU A 95 -18.79 1.33 -3.49
CA GLU A 95 -19.69 0.46 -2.73
C GLU A 95 -21.15 0.86 -2.99
N GLY A 96 -21.90 0.02 -3.70
CA GLY A 96 -23.25 0.37 -4.12
C GLY A 96 -23.26 1.63 -5.00
N ASP A 97 -23.91 2.69 -4.53
CA ASP A 97 -23.99 3.99 -5.22
C ASP A 97 -22.95 5.01 -4.71
N GLU A 98 -22.15 4.67 -3.70
CA GLU A 98 -21.13 5.55 -3.11
C GLU A 98 -19.78 5.36 -3.79
N THR A 99 -19.07 6.47 -4.03
CA THR A 99 -17.70 6.47 -4.55
C THR A 99 -16.79 7.38 -3.75
N LEU A 100 -15.51 7.00 -3.66
CA LEU A 100 -14.44 7.80 -3.08
C LEU A 100 -13.25 7.85 -4.04
N ASP A 101 -12.97 9.05 -4.55
CA ASP A 101 -12.01 9.28 -5.62
C ASP A 101 -10.76 10.02 -5.14
N PHE A 102 -9.61 9.57 -5.62
CA PHE A 102 -8.30 10.17 -5.41
C PHE A 102 -7.61 10.42 -6.75
N THR A 103 -6.84 11.51 -6.83
CA THR A 103 -6.04 11.85 -8.02
C THR A 103 -4.61 12.22 -7.62
N SER A 104 -3.67 12.03 -8.55
CA SER A 104 -2.23 12.26 -8.34
C SER A 104 -1.73 11.56 -7.06
N VAL A 105 -2.04 10.27 -6.95
CA VAL A 105 -2.08 9.57 -5.66
C VAL A 105 -0.69 9.09 -5.23
N TYR A 106 0.15 8.66 -6.19
CA TYR A 106 1.44 8.05 -5.88
C TYR A 106 2.39 8.03 -7.08
N SER A 107 3.68 8.15 -6.84
CA SER A 107 4.74 7.84 -7.81
C SER A 107 5.91 7.18 -7.11
N THR A 108 6.52 6.21 -7.77
CA THR A 108 7.79 5.60 -7.34
C THR A 108 9.00 6.43 -7.72
N ASP A 109 8.83 7.50 -8.52
CA ASP A 109 9.94 8.40 -8.82
C ASP A 109 10.52 8.94 -7.51
N ASP A 110 11.86 8.95 -7.46
CA ASP A 110 12.74 9.21 -6.31
C ASP A 110 12.56 10.61 -5.67
N ASP A 111 11.42 11.28 -5.79
CA ASP A 111 11.13 12.59 -5.18
C ASP A 111 10.00 12.52 -4.14
N ASN A 112 9.39 11.36 -3.90
CA ASN A 112 8.47 11.20 -2.78
C ASN A 112 9.26 11.16 -1.44
N GLU A 113 9.40 12.34 -0.81
CA GLU A 113 10.06 12.50 0.49
C GLU A 113 9.50 11.56 1.57
N PHE A 114 8.21 11.25 1.51
CA PHE A 114 7.58 10.35 2.47
C PHE A 114 8.03 8.89 2.27
N SER A 115 8.04 8.41 1.02
CA SER A 115 8.57 7.07 0.72
C SER A 115 10.06 6.96 1.05
N LYS A 116 10.85 8.01 0.82
CA LYS A 116 12.26 8.06 1.26
C LYS A 116 12.38 7.93 2.77
N PHE A 117 11.58 8.67 3.53
CA PHE A 117 11.57 8.63 4.98
C PHE A 117 11.24 7.23 5.50
N ILE A 118 10.20 6.58 4.96
CA ILE A 118 9.83 5.22 5.37
C ILE A 118 10.93 4.22 5.06
N ILE A 119 11.51 4.26 3.86
CA ILE A 119 12.64 3.38 3.48
C ILE A 119 13.85 3.59 4.41
N GLU A 120 14.10 4.83 4.82
CA GLU A 120 15.19 5.16 5.74
C GLU A 120 14.91 4.64 7.17
N VAL A 121 13.67 4.76 7.65
CA VAL A 121 13.23 4.20 8.93
C VAL A 121 13.33 2.67 8.91
N GLU A 122 12.84 2.00 7.87
CA GLU A 122 12.94 0.55 7.74
C GLU A 122 14.39 0.07 7.75
N ARG A 123 15.26 0.75 7.02
CA ARG A 123 16.70 0.44 7.00
C ARG A 123 17.32 0.63 8.38
N PHE A 124 17.00 1.73 9.04
CA PHE A 124 17.43 1.99 10.41
C PHE A 124 16.97 0.87 11.36
N LEU A 125 15.71 0.45 11.27
CA LEU A 125 15.19 -0.66 12.09
C LEU A 125 15.94 -1.97 11.77
N LYS A 126 16.16 -2.29 10.50
CA LYS A 126 16.87 -3.51 10.08
C LYS A 126 18.32 -3.55 10.56
N ASP A 127 19.00 -2.40 10.56
CA ASP A 127 20.40 -2.28 10.96
C ASP A 127 20.59 -2.26 12.48
N ASN A 128 19.55 -1.88 13.25
CA ASN A 128 19.64 -1.70 14.70
C ASN A 128 18.88 -2.76 15.53
N LEU A 129 18.07 -3.63 14.91
CA LEU A 129 17.40 -4.76 15.56
C LEU A 129 18.23 -6.06 15.44
N GLN A 130 18.27 -6.88 16.49
CA GLN A 130 19.02 -8.15 16.46
C GLN A 130 18.27 -9.22 15.64
N PRO A 131 18.98 -10.19 15.01
CA PRO A 131 18.38 -11.22 14.14
C PRO A 131 17.27 -12.07 14.79
N CYS A 132 17.24 -12.15 16.13
CA CYS A 132 16.23 -12.90 16.89
C CYS A 132 14.85 -12.22 16.91
N ASP A 133 14.75 -10.97 16.46
CA ASP A 133 13.48 -10.23 16.34
C ASP A 133 12.85 -10.35 14.93
N TYR A 134 13.55 -10.97 13.97
CA TYR A 134 13.09 -11.07 12.58
C TYR A 134 12.00 -12.12 12.34
N GLU A 135 11.96 -13.21 13.12
CA GLU A 135 10.86 -14.19 13.03
C GLU A 135 9.51 -13.60 13.50
N ARG A 136 9.53 -12.41 14.11
CA ARG A 136 8.34 -11.61 14.44
C ARG A 136 7.97 -10.58 13.37
N LEU A 137 8.76 -10.38 12.31
CA LEU A 137 8.42 -9.39 11.27
C LEU A 137 7.49 -9.97 10.21
N ASP A 138 7.58 -11.25 9.88
CA ASP A 138 6.72 -11.91 8.88
C ASP A 138 5.31 -12.29 9.42
N ALA A 139 5.09 -12.13 10.74
CA ALA A 139 3.86 -12.55 11.41
C ALA A 139 2.91 -11.41 11.78
N TYR A 140 3.30 -10.14 11.61
CA TYR A 140 2.50 -9.00 12.05
C TYR A 140 2.09 -8.16 10.85
N SER A 141 0.77 -8.13 10.61
CA SER A 141 0.13 -6.96 10.01
C SER A 141 0.68 -5.70 10.67
N LEU A 142 0.96 -4.66 9.90
CA LEU A 142 1.37 -3.33 10.40
C LEU A 142 0.42 -2.76 11.47
N ASP A 143 -0.78 -3.32 11.62
CA ASP A 143 -1.70 -3.08 12.74
C ASP A 143 -1.10 -3.34 14.14
N GLY A 144 -0.12 -4.24 14.28
CA GLY A 144 0.45 -4.61 15.58
C GLY A 144 1.73 -3.86 15.99
N PHE A 145 2.38 -3.16 15.05
CA PHE A 145 3.71 -2.60 15.27
C PHE A 145 3.67 -1.20 15.92
N ALA A 146 2.63 -0.42 15.63
CA ALA A 146 2.42 0.89 16.23
C ALA A 146 2.18 0.79 17.76
N ASP A 147 1.40 -0.19 18.20
CA ASP A 147 1.10 -0.39 19.62
C ASP A 147 2.33 -0.88 20.41
N ASP A 148 3.21 -1.68 19.81
CA ASP A 148 4.34 -2.31 20.50
C ASP A 148 5.55 -1.36 20.65
N ILE A 149 5.77 -0.44 19.69
CA ILE A 149 6.79 0.61 19.81
C ILE A 149 6.39 1.68 20.83
N ILE A 150 5.10 2.00 20.95
CA ILE A 150 4.61 2.95 21.96
C ILE A 150 4.65 2.31 23.36
N MET A 151 4.43 1.00 23.49
CA MET A 151 4.45 0.29 24.78
C MET A 151 5.85 -0.09 25.30
N LYS A 152 6.83 -0.37 24.43
CA LYS A 152 8.15 -0.88 24.87
C LYS A 152 9.16 0.19 25.26
N ASN A 153 8.90 1.47 25.01
CA ASN A 153 9.72 2.57 25.52
C ASN A 153 9.54 2.87 27.02
N ILE A 154 8.81 2.04 27.77
CA ILE A 154 8.60 2.26 29.22
C ILE A 154 9.43 1.33 30.13
N ASN A 155 10.00 0.21 29.69
CA ASN A 155 10.89 -0.55 30.58
C ASN A 155 11.80 -1.52 29.84
N CYS A 156 13.07 -1.15 29.69
CA CYS A 156 14.19 -2.08 29.85
C CYS A 156 15.34 -1.33 30.53
N ARG A 157 15.73 -1.84 31.70
CA ARG A 157 16.91 -1.44 32.49
C ARG A 157 18.19 -1.95 31.84
#